data_AF-A0AAV5Q1L2-F1
#
_entry.id   AF-A0AAV5Q1L2-F1
#
_cell.length_a   1.000
_cell.length_b   1.000
_cell.length_c   1.000
_cell.angle_alpha   90.00
_cell.angle_beta   90.00
_cell.angle_gamma   90.00
#
_symmetry.space_group_name_H-M   'P 1'
#
loop_
_entity.id
_entity.type
_entity.pdbx_description
1 polymer ?
#
loop_
_entity_poly.entity_id
_entity_poly.type
_entity_poly.pdbx_seq_one_letter_code
_entity_poly.pdbx_strand_id
1 'polypeptide(L)' 'MVGFHVFWGFFVMMLVCFPAIKAVTKETMNYCVVFSVGTWILSLIFFFTFKYKYYHGPKSNLEETSVVVSLDEKL' A
#
# COMPACT_ATOMS: atom_id res chain seq x y z
N MET A 1 -15.94 -2.99 -14.57
CA MET A 1 -15.70 -4.39 -14.17
C MET A 1 -14.58 -4.55 -13.12
N VAL A 2 -13.89 -3.49 -12.67
CA VAL A 2 -12.78 -3.59 -11.68
C VAL A 2 -13.27 -3.78 -10.23
N GLY A 3 -14.40 -3.16 -9.87
CA GLY A 3 -14.91 -3.19 -8.48
C GLY A 3 -15.29 -4.57 -7.95
N PHE A 4 -15.80 -5.47 -8.82
CA PHE A 4 -16.17 -6.83 -8.42
C PHE A 4 -14.96 -7.67 -7.98
N HIS A 5 -13.85 -7.58 -8.72
CA HIS A 5 -12.64 -8.35 -8.41
C HIS A 5 -11.98 -7.88 -7.11
N VAL A 6 -11.99 -6.57 -6.86
CA VAL A 6 -11.46 -6.01 -5.61
C VAL A 6 -12.28 -6.50 -4.44
N PHE A 7 -13.61 -6.40 -4.51
CA PHE A 7 -14.49 -6.89 -3.46
C PHE A 7 -14.34 -8.40 -3.22
N TRP A 8 -14.33 -9.20 -4.29
CA TRP A 8 -14.14 -10.64 -4.20
C TRP A 8 -12.78 -11.00 -3.58
N GLY A 9 -11.71 -10.30 -3.97
CA GLY A 9 -10.38 -10.47 -3.39
C GLY A 9 -10.38 -10.20 -1.89
N PHE A 10 -10.94 -9.06 -1.45
CA PHE A 10 -11.04 -8.75 -0.02
C PHE A 10 -11.86 -9.78 0.76
N PHE A 11 -12.97 -10.26 0.18
CA PHE A 11 -13.80 -11.29 0.78
C PHE A 11 -13.02 -12.59 1.01
N VAL A 12 -12.32 -13.10 -0.01
CA VAL A 12 -11.52 -14.32 0.09
C VAL A 12 -10.36 -14.14 1.07
N MET A 13 -9.70 -12.99 1.09
CA MET A 13 -8.62 -12.68 2.04
C MET A 13 -9.09 -12.76 3.50
N MET A 14 -10.31 -12.30 3.79
CA MET A 14 -10.89 -12.40 5.13
C MET A 14 -11.18 -13.87 5.51
N LEU A 15 -11.69 -14.68 4.58
CA LEU A 15 -11.95 -16.10 4.83
C LEU A 15 -10.67 -16.88 5.16
N VAL A 16 -9.58 -16.60 4.45
CA VAL A 16 -8.28 -17.25 4.65
C VAL A 16 -7.66 -16.91 6.01
N CYS A 17 -8.08 -15.85 6.69
CA CYS A 17 -7.59 -15.54 8.03
C CYS A 17 -8.24 -16.41 9.14
N PHE A 18 -9.35 -17.09 8.85
CA PHE A 18 -10.03 -17.92 9.84
C PHE A 18 -9.44 -19.34 9.89
N PRO A 19 -9.39 -19.96 11.08
CA PRO A 19 -9.01 -21.36 11.22
C PRO A 19 -10.16 -22.28 10.75
N ALA A 20 -9.80 -23.42 10.14
CA ALA A 20 -10.78 -24.40 9.66
C ALA A 20 -11.48 -25.17 10.80
N ILE A 21 -10.91 -25.17 12.00
CA ILE A 21 -11.38 -25.89 13.19
C ILE A 21 -11.50 -24.93 14.37
N LYS A 22 -12.54 -25.12 15.19
CA LYS A 22 -12.86 -24.22 16.32
C LYS A 22 -11.90 -24.37 17.49
N ALA A 23 -11.46 -25.59 17.78
CA ALA A 23 -10.49 -25.89 18.82
C ALA A 23 -9.08 -25.81 18.21
N VAL A 24 -8.49 -24.62 18.23
CA VAL A 24 -7.13 -24.39 17.74
C VAL A 24 -6.12 -24.43 18.89
N THR A 25 -5.07 -25.21 18.68
CA THR A 25 -3.84 -25.20 19.48
C THR A 25 -2.78 -24.35 18.76
N LYS A 26 -1.67 -24.00 19.44
CA LYS A 26 -0.58 -23.23 18.82
C LYS A 26 -0.06 -23.86 17.52
N GLU A 27 -0.06 -25.18 17.42
CA GLU A 27 0.47 -25.89 16.24
C GLU A 27 -0.53 -25.94 15.08
N THR A 28 -1.82 -25.72 15.36
CA THR A 28 -2.91 -25.86 14.37
C THR A 28 -3.57 -24.54 14.01
N MET A 29 -3.19 -23.43 14.66
CA MET A 29 -3.73 -22.11 14.33
C MET A 29 -3.22 -21.62 12.97
N ASN A 30 -4.08 -20.90 12.26
CA ASN A 30 -3.72 -20.27 11.00
C ASN A 30 -2.90 -19.00 11.24
N TYR A 31 -1.62 -19.01 10.85
CA TYR A 31 -0.70 -17.87 11.02
C TYR A 31 -0.68 -16.91 9.82
N CYS A 32 -1.54 -17.11 8.81
CA CYS A 32 -1.55 -16.31 7.58
C CYS A 32 -1.68 -14.80 7.87
N VAL A 33 -2.54 -14.42 8.82
CA VAL A 33 -2.74 -13.02 9.21
C VAL A 33 -1.48 -12.38 9.78
N VAL A 34 -0.71 -13.15 10.57
CA VAL A 34 0.51 -12.67 11.22
C VAL A 34 1.58 -12.38 10.18
N PHE A 35 1.76 -13.27 9.20
CA PHE A 35 2.70 -13.05 8.11
C PHE A 35 2.26 -11.89 7.21
N SER A 36 0.99 -11.83 6.82
CA SER A 36 0.49 -10.80 5.90
C SER A 36 0.64 -9.39 6.48
N VAL A 37 0.16 -9.18 7.71
CA VAL A 37 0.26 -7.88 8.39
C VAL A 37 1.72 -7.59 8.77
N GLY A 38 2.48 -8.61 9.19
CA GLY A 38 3.90 -8.48 9.49
C GLY A 38 4.71 -7.98 8.30
N THR A 39 4.47 -8.50 7.09
CA THR A 39 5.12 -8.04 5.87
C THR A 39 4.74 -6.60 5.52
N TRP A 40 3.48 -6.20 5.72
CA TRP A 40 3.06 -4.81 5.49
C TRP A 40 3.75 -3.86 6.45
N ILE A 41 3.78 -4.17 7.74
CA ILE A 41 4.46 -3.36 8.75
C ILE A 41 5.96 -3.29 8.45
N LEU A 42 6.60 -4.42 8.13
CA LEU A 42 8.02 -4.45 7.78
C LEU A 42 8.32 -3.59 6.53
N SER A 43 7.44 -3.63 5.53
CA SER A 43 7.54 -2.79 4.33
C SER A 43 7.45 -1.30 4.68
N LEU A 44 6.49 -0.91 5.54
CA LEU A 44 6.36 0.47 6.02
C LEU A 44 7.59 0.91 6.81
N ILE A 45 8.06 0.09 7.76
CA ILE A 45 9.26 0.38 8.55
C ILE A 45 10.46 0.59 7.63
N PHE A 46 10.69 -0.32 6.69
CA PHE A 46 11.77 -0.23 5.71
C PHE A 46 11.66 1.05 4.87
N PHE A 47 10.44 1.41 4.45
CA PHE A 47 10.20 2.64 3.71
C PHE A 47 10.61 3.86 4.53
N PHE A 48 10.10 4.02 5.74
CA PHE A 48 10.36 5.20 6.57
C PHE A 48 11.81 5.30 7.07
N THR A 49 12.47 4.17 7.37
CA THR A 49 13.86 4.19 7.87
C THR A 49 14.90 4.40 6.77
N PHE A 50 14.75 3.74 5.62
CA PHE A 50 15.80 3.74 4.60
C PHE A 50 15.39 4.48 3.32
N LYS A 51 14.16 4.28 2.85
CA LYS A 51 13.78 4.67 1.47
C LYS A 51 13.08 6.02 1.37
N TYR A 52 12.59 6.56 2.49
CA TYR A 52 11.93 7.87 2.56
C TYR A 52 12.81 9.00 2.02
N LYS A 53 14.14 8.90 2.20
CA LYS A 53 15.12 9.88 1.70
C LYS A 53 15.43 9.77 0.21
N TYR A 54 15.06 8.67 -0.45
CA TYR A 54 15.39 8.43 -1.85
C TYR A 54 14.18 8.62 -2.75
N TYR A 55 12.99 8.23 -2.28
CA TYR A 55 11.74 8.44 -3.00
C TYR A 55 11.11 9.75 -2.55
N HIS A 56 11.47 10.82 -3.24
CA HIS A 56 10.74 12.08 -3.15
C HIS A 56 9.55 12.04 -4.12
N GLY A 57 8.50 12.79 -3.77
CA GLY A 57 7.31 12.94 -4.59
C GLY A 57 7.63 13.35 -6.03
N PRO A 58 6.66 13.21 -6.96
CA PRO A 58 6.87 13.46 -8.37
C PRO A 58 7.52 14.82 -8.57
N LYS A 59 8.67 14.84 -9.27
CA LYS A 59 9.35 16.08 -9.64
C LYS A 59 8.37 16.91 -10.46
N SER A 60 8.11 18.14 -10.02
CA SER A 60 7.21 19.06 -10.72
C SER A 60 7.62 19.15 -12.18
N ASN A 61 6.69 18.88 -13.10
CA ASN A 61 6.90 18.99 -14.54
C ASN A 61 6.69 20.44 -15.04
N LEU A 62 6.54 21.39 -14.13
CA LEU A 62 6.56 22.81 -14.46
C LEU A 62 8.02 23.24 -14.51
N GLU A 63 8.56 23.34 -15.72
CA GLU A 63 9.78 24.11 -15.97
C GLU A 63 9.52 25.54 -15.46
N GLU A 64 10.40 26.06 -14.61
CA GLU A 64 10.25 27.38 -13.96
C GLU A 64 9.95 28.49 -14.99
N THR A 65 10.56 28.36 -16.18
CA THR A 65 10.36 29.20 -17.37
C THR A 65 8.90 29.28 -17.86
N SER A 66 8.12 28.19 -17.77
CA SER A 66 6.74 28.14 -18.30
C SER A 66 5.75 28.95 -17.44
N VAL A 67 6.06 29.12 -16.15
CA VAL A 67 5.25 29.93 -15.24
C VAL A 67 5.39 31.40 -15.58
N VAL A 68 6.62 31.87 -15.85
CA VAL A 68 6.89 33.28 -16.16
C VAL A 68 6.25 33.70 -17.49
N VAL A 69 6.32 32.86 -18.53
CA VAL A 69 5.71 33.13 -19.83
C VAL A 69 4.18 33.29 -19.73
N SER A 70 3.52 32.49 -18.88
CA SER A 70 2.06 32.55 -18.70
C SER A 70 1.57 33.77 -17.89
N LEU A 71 2.47 34.42 -17.14
CA LEU A 71 2.16 35.60 -16.36
C LEU A 71 2.34 36.88 -17.18
N ASP A 72 3.31 36.91 -18.09
CA ASP A 72 3.55 38.03 -19.01
C ASP A 72 2.51 38.09 -20.14
N GLU A 73 1.92 36.97 -20.57
CA GLU A 73 0.87 36.94 -21.61
C GLU A 73 -0.51 37.41 -21.10
N LYS A 74 -0.70 37.47 -19.77
CA LYS A 74 -1.97 37.88 -19.13
C LYS A 74 -2.03 39.35 -18.72
N LEU A 75 -0.99 40.14 -19.00
CA LEU A 75 -0.89 41.57 -18.67
C LEU A 75 -0.89 42.42 -19.95
#